data_AF-A0A9D6K4V2-F1
#
_entry.id   AF-A0A9D6K4V2-F1
#
_cell.length_a   1.000
_cell.length_b   1.000
_cell.length_c   1.000
_cell.angle_alpha   90.00
_cell.angle_beta   90.00
_cell.angle_gamma   90.00
#
_symmetry.space_group_name_H-M   'P 1'
#
loop_
_entity.id
_entity.type
_entity.pdbx_description
1 polymer ?
#
loop_
_entity_poly.entity_id
_entity_poly.type
_entity_poly.pdbx_seq_one_letter_code
_entity_poly.pdbx_strand_id
1 'polypeptide(L)'
;MTYIVLIFAGTASAANGVEDFPRYLNVTNLYSSLQELSIWGLHWMFTLIAWMLFTQAIAFHLLRPYFLNLFSTFNFRIGSDIWLMNFVMTRDIMAVLAFALSLLMTAPKVVYMMLTGTTGFLYSSYNLWLFAGSQILGLALLLKLFVETEEDVRGYYIFNGLVIISYTIFTIGIYKASYVVVSFLR
;
A
#
# COMPACT_ATOMS: atom_id res chain seq x y z
N MET A 1 -34.55 -24.87 -10.26
CA MET A 1 -35.55 -23.80 -10.20
C MET A 1 -34.88 -22.52 -10.66
N THR A 2 -35.30 -22.01 -11.80
CA THR A 2 -34.60 -21.01 -12.60
C THR A 2 -35.24 -19.65 -12.38
N TYR A 3 -34.46 -18.65 -11.95
CA TYR A 3 -34.91 -17.26 -11.97
C TYR A 3 -34.47 -16.63 -13.29
N ILE A 4 -35.45 -16.29 -14.12
CA ILE A 4 -35.28 -15.47 -15.32
C ILE A 4 -35.45 -14.02 -14.88
N VAL A 5 -34.38 -13.22 -14.98
CA VAL A 5 -34.45 -11.76 -14.85
C VAL A 5 -34.18 -11.18 -16.23
N LEU A 6 -35.25 -10.75 -16.90
CA LEU A 6 -35.19 -10.01 -18.16
C LEU A 6 -34.89 -8.54 -17.84
N ILE A 7 -33.72 -8.05 -18.26
CA ILE A 7 -33.44 -6.61 -18.33
C ILE A 7 -33.12 -6.29 -19.79
N PHE A 8 -33.91 -5.38 -20.35
CA PHE A 8 -33.89 -4.99 -21.76
C PHE A 8 -32.50 -4.51 -22.19
N ALA A 9 -32.00 -5.11 -23.26
CA ALA A 9 -30.86 -4.63 -24.02
C ALA A 9 -31.26 -3.34 -24.75
N GLY A 10 -30.64 -2.21 -24.39
CA GLY A 10 -30.60 -1.03 -25.23
C GLY A 10 -29.72 -1.29 -26.45
N THR A 11 -30.32 -1.70 -27.55
CA THR A 11 -29.71 -1.66 -28.88
C THR A 11 -29.81 -0.23 -29.40
N ALA A 12 -28.68 0.44 -29.54
CA ALA A 12 -28.56 1.59 -30.43
C ALA A 12 -27.16 1.59 -31.02
N SER A 13 -27.10 1.16 -32.28
CA SER A 13 -26.06 1.54 -33.24
C SER A 13 -25.71 3.03 -33.08
N ALA A 14 -24.51 3.34 -32.59
CA ALA A 14 -23.86 4.61 -32.84
C ALA A 14 -22.88 4.43 -34.00
N ALA A 15 -23.44 4.43 -35.20
CA ALA A 15 -22.72 4.89 -36.38
C ALA A 15 -22.35 6.36 -36.13
N ASN A 16 -21.06 6.64 -35.94
CA ASN A 16 -20.33 7.88 -36.23
C ASN A 16 -19.12 8.01 -35.29
N GLY A 17 -17.96 7.51 -35.75
CA GLY A 17 -16.66 8.11 -35.47
C GLY A 17 -16.25 8.45 -34.03
N VAL A 18 -16.78 7.77 -33.01
CA VAL A 18 -16.26 7.91 -31.65
C VAL A 18 -15.16 6.88 -31.48
N GLU A 19 -13.94 7.41 -31.40
CA GLU A 19 -12.70 6.72 -31.08
C GLU A 19 -12.92 5.56 -30.10
N ASP A 20 -12.35 4.40 -30.43
CA ASP A 20 -12.34 3.20 -29.61
C ASP A 20 -11.80 3.51 -28.21
N PHE A 21 -12.68 3.89 -27.29
CA PHE A 21 -12.37 3.85 -25.88
C PHE A 21 -12.41 2.38 -25.45
N PRO A 22 -11.27 1.81 -25.02
CA PRO A 22 -11.25 0.43 -24.57
C PRO A 22 -12.18 0.28 -23.35
N ARG A 23 -13.36 -0.30 -23.57
CA ARG A 23 -14.25 -0.76 -22.51
C ARG A 23 -13.60 -1.95 -21.82
N TYR A 24 -12.79 -1.69 -20.80
CA TYR A 24 -12.06 -2.71 -20.04
C TYR A 24 -12.96 -3.57 -19.13
N LEU A 25 -14.21 -3.15 -18.89
CA LEU A 25 -15.24 -3.97 -18.27
C LEU A 25 -16.06 -4.66 -19.37
N ASN A 26 -15.72 -5.91 -19.67
CA ASN A 26 -16.49 -6.74 -20.56
C ASN A 26 -17.83 -7.10 -19.87
N VAL A 27 -18.87 -6.30 -20.10
CA VAL A 27 -20.23 -6.45 -19.51
C VAL A 27 -21.00 -7.62 -20.15
N THR A 28 -20.30 -8.68 -20.56
CA THR A 28 -20.94 -9.90 -21.06
C THR A 28 -21.58 -10.72 -19.93
N ASN A 29 -21.12 -10.55 -18.69
CA ASN A 29 -21.71 -11.15 -17.49
C ASN A 29 -21.61 -10.18 -16.30
N LEU A 30 -22.74 -9.55 -15.93
CA LEU A 30 -22.81 -8.60 -14.82
C LEU A 30 -22.24 -9.18 -13.51
N TYR A 31 -22.49 -10.46 -13.25
CA TYR A 31 -22.01 -11.15 -12.04
C TYR A 31 -20.48 -11.18 -11.96
N SER A 32 -19.78 -11.58 -13.02
CA SER A 32 -18.32 -11.63 -13.03
C SER A 32 -17.69 -10.25 -12.92
N SER A 33 -18.29 -9.23 -13.54
CA SER A 33 -17.81 -7.85 -13.44
C SER A 33 -17.95 -7.28 -12.02
N LEU A 34 -19.08 -7.56 -11.35
CA LEU A 34 -19.29 -7.14 -9.95
C LEU A 34 -18.35 -7.89 -9.00
N GLN A 35 -18.11 -9.18 -9.26
CA GLN A 35 -17.14 -9.96 -8.49
C GLN A 35 -15.72 -9.40 -8.64
N GLU A 36 -15.28 -9.07 -9.85
CA GLU A 36 -13.96 -8.46 -10.06
C GLU A 36 -13.82 -7.12 -9.35
N LEU A 37 -14.84 -6.26 -9.43
CA LEU A 37 -14.86 -4.97 -8.76
C LEU A 37 -14.81 -5.09 -7.23
N SER A 38 -15.59 -6.02 -6.65
CA SER A 38 -15.61 -6.24 -5.20
C SER A 38 -14.28 -6.79 -4.67
N ILE A 39 -13.67 -7.74 -5.39
CA ILE A 39 -12.35 -8.28 -5.07
C ILE A 39 -11.31 -7.16 -5.17
N TRP A 40 -11.35 -6.36 -6.24
CA TRP A 40 -10.46 -5.22 -6.40
C TRP A 40 -10.62 -4.22 -5.23
N GLY A 41 -11.85 -3.85 -4.88
CA GLY A 41 -12.14 -2.89 -3.83
C GLY A 41 -11.63 -3.34 -2.46
N LEU A 42 -11.81 -4.62 -2.10
CA LEU A 42 -11.27 -5.19 -0.87
C LEU A 42 -9.74 -5.11 -0.82
N HIS A 43 -9.06 -5.52 -1.89
CA HIS A 43 -7.60 -5.46 -1.93
C HIS A 43 -7.08 -4.01 -1.94
N TRP A 44 -7.79 -3.10 -2.59
CA TRP A 44 -7.45 -1.68 -2.58
C TRP A 44 -7.57 -1.11 -1.18
N MET A 45 -8.64 -1.44 -0.45
CA MET A 45 -8.81 -1.08 0.96
C MET A 45 -7.65 -1.58 1.83
N PHE A 46 -7.22 -2.84 1.69
CA PHE A 46 -6.05 -3.35 2.41
C PHE A 46 -4.74 -2.65 2.03
N THR A 47 -4.63 -2.22 0.76
CA THR A 47 -3.47 -1.43 0.30
C THR A 47 -3.45 -0.04 0.96
N LEU A 48 -4.62 0.59 1.13
CA LEU A 48 -4.75 1.85 1.85
C LEU A 48 -4.48 1.69 3.34
N ILE A 49 -4.92 0.59 3.96
CA ILE A 49 -4.58 0.28 5.36
C ILE A 49 -3.07 0.12 5.52
N ALA A 50 -2.42 -0.60 4.61
CA ALA A 50 -0.96 -0.72 4.59
C ALA A 50 -0.28 0.65 4.46
N TRP A 51 -0.80 1.54 3.59
CA TRP A 51 -0.32 2.91 3.47
C TRP A 51 -0.49 3.70 4.78
N MET A 52 -1.63 3.60 5.46
CA MET A 52 -1.86 4.28 6.74
C MET A 52 -0.91 3.79 7.85
N LEU A 53 -0.68 2.48 7.93
CA LEU A 53 0.30 1.90 8.86
C LEU A 53 1.72 2.41 8.55
N PHE A 54 2.04 2.55 7.27
CA PHE A 54 3.32 3.11 6.85
C PHE A 54 3.46 4.57 7.26
N THR A 55 2.44 5.40 6.97
CA THR A 55 2.38 6.80 7.41
C THR A 55 2.56 6.92 8.92
N GLN A 56 1.90 6.04 9.68
CA GLN A 56 2.01 6.02 11.13
C GLN A 56 3.42 5.61 11.61
N ALA A 57 4.03 4.59 11.01
CA ALA A 57 5.39 4.19 11.32
C ALA A 57 6.39 5.34 11.11
N ILE A 58 6.23 6.13 10.04
CA ILE A 58 7.05 7.30 9.78
C ILE A 58 6.74 8.45 10.73
N ALA A 59 5.48 8.72 11.01
CA ALA A 59 5.11 9.74 11.97
C ALA A 59 5.80 9.47 13.32
N PHE A 60 5.74 8.22 13.81
CA PHE A 60 6.48 7.82 15.01
C PHE A 60 7.98 7.95 14.84
N HIS A 61 8.56 7.58 13.69
CA HIS A 61 9.99 7.73 13.46
C HIS A 61 10.45 9.20 13.53
N LEU A 62 9.70 10.11 12.92
CA LEU A 62 9.96 11.56 12.93
C LEU A 62 9.71 12.20 14.31
N LEU A 63 8.81 11.63 15.11
CA LEU A 63 8.51 12.11 16.47
C LEU A 63 9.56 11.68 17.51
N ARG A 64 10.49 10.77 17.18
CA ARG A 64 11.55 10.29 18.09
C ARG A 64 12.25 11.41 18.89
N PRO A 65 12.81 12.48 18.28
CA PRO A 65 13.49 13.54 19.03
C PRO A 65 12.57 14.25 20.03
N TYR A 66 11.30 14.43 19.70
CA TYR A 66 10.31 15.03 20.60
C TYR A 66 10.05 14.13 21.81
N PHE A 67 9.85 12.83 21.58
CA PHE A 67 9.62 11.87 22.65
C PHE A 67 10.84 11.72 23.56
N LEU A 68 12.06 11.71 23.02
CA LEU A 68 13.29 11.69 23.82
C LEU A 68 13.38 12.90 24.76
N ASN A 69 13.07 14.09 24.26
CA ASN A 69 13.05 15.31 25.08
C ASN A 69 11.95 15.25 26.14
N LEU A 70 10.75 14.79 25.77
CA LEU A 70 9.64 14.64 26.70
C LEU A 70 10.00 13.67 27.83
N PHE A 71 10.55 12.51 27.49
CA PHE A 71 10.89 11.48 28.48
C PHE A 71 12.04 11.87 29.41
N SER A 72 12.93 12.76 28.96
CA SER A 72 14.01 13.31 29.79
C SER A 72 13.52 14.16 30.98
N THR A 73 12.27 14.62 30.93
CA THR A 73 11.67 15.43 32.01
C THR A 73 11.05 14.60 33.14
N PHE A 74 10.91 13.28 32.96
CA PHE A 74 10.34 12.42 34.00
C PHE A 74 11.35 12.16 35.11
N ASN A 75 10.96 12.46 36.36
CA ASN A 75 11.76 12.15 37.55
C ASN A 75 11.79 10.64 37.87
N PHE A 76 10.86 9.85 37.33
CA PHE A 76 10.77 8.41 37.56
C PHE A 76 11.34 7.61 36.38
N ARG A 77 12.60 7.18 36.53
CA ARG A 77 13.39 6.49 35.49
C ARG A 77 12.71 5.22 34.93
N ILE A 78 12.10 4.41 35.79
CA ILE A 78 11.43 3.17 35.34
C ILE A 78 10.24 3.50 34.42
N GLY A 79 9.52 4.59 34.70
CA GLY A 79 8.39 5.01 33.89
C GLY A 79 8.83 5.49 32.51
N SER A 80 9.84 6.35 32.45
CA SER A 80 10.39 6.83 31.17
C SER A 80 10.87 5.69 30.28
N ASP A 81 11.53 4.70 30.87
CA ASP A 81 12.08 3.56 30.12
C ASP A 81 10.96 2.67 29.53
N ILE A 82 9.89 2.40 30.29
CA ILE A 82 8.72 1.64 29.81
C ILE A 82 8.03 2.37 28.65
N TRP A 83 7.84 3.67 28.77
CA TRP A 83 7.20 4.46 27.72
C TRP A 83 8.05 4.53 26.45
N LEU A 84 9.36 4.71 26.59
CA LEU A 84 10.29 4.71 25.47
C LEU A 84 10.33 3.36 24.77
N MET A 85 10.34 2.26 25.53
CA MET A 85 10.24 0.91 24.99
C MET A 85 8.94 0.69 24.22
N ASN A 86 7.80 1.11 24.78
CA ASN A 86 6.49 0.98 24.13
C ASN A 86 6.41 1.79 22.83
N PHE A 87 6.95 3.01 22.84
CA PHE A 87 7.05 3.86 21.65
C PHE A 87 7.87 3.18 20.53
N VAL A 88 9.05 2.66 20.86
CA VAL A 88 9.92 1.95 19.91
C VAL A 88 9.22 0.69 19.38
N MET A 89 8.64 -0.12 20.26
CA MET A 89 7.93 -1.35 19.90
C MET A 89 6.73 -1.09 19.00
N THR A 90 5.91 -0.08 19.33
CA THR A 90 4.74 0.29 18.51
C THR A 90 5.17 0.72 17.12
N ARG A 91 6.18 1.60 17.00
CA ARG A 91 6.72 2.04 15.71
C ARG A 91 7.17 0.85 14.86
N ASP A 92 7.88 -0.09 15.47
CA ASP A 92 8.44 -1.24 14.76
C ASP A 92 7.36 -2.24 14.34
N ILE A 93 6.37 -2.50 15.20
CA ILE A 93 5.20 -3.32 14.86
C ILE A 93 4.44 -2.70 13.69
N MET A 94 4.21 -1.39 13.69
CA MET A 94 3.52 -0.72 12.58
C MET A 94 4.31 -0.85 11.27
N ALA A 95 5.64 -0.72 11.31
CA ALA A 95 6.48 -0.91 10.14
C ALA A 95 6.44 -2.35 9.61
N VAL A 96 6.49 -3.35 10.50
CA VAL A 96 6.39 -4.77 10.14
C VAL A 96 5.02 -5.09 9.55
N LEU A 97 3.93 -4.60 10.14
CA LEU A 97 2.57 -4.79 9.62
C LEU A 97 2.38 -4.09 8.27
N ALA A 98 2.90 -2.86 8.11
CA ALA A 98 2.89 -2.15 6.85
C ALA A 98 3.63 -2.94 5.76
N PHE A 99 4.80 -3.49 6.08
CA PHE A 99 5.55 -4.36 5.17
C PHE A 99 4.78 -5.63 4.82
N ALA A 100 4.29 -6.38 5.80
CA ALA A 100 3.59 -7.63 5.57
C ALA A 100 2.33 -7.44 4.71
N LEU A 101 1.50 -6.45 5.04
CA LEU A 101 0.29 -6.17 4.27
C LEU A 101 0.60 -5.65 2.87
N SER A 102 1.55 -4.73 2.74
CA SER A 102 1.94 -4.22 1.41
C SER A 102 2.52 -5.33 0.53
N LEU A 103 3.33 -6.23 1.09
CA LEU A 103 3.90 -7.37 0.37
C LEU A 103 2.79 -8.32 -0.13
N LEU A 104 1.88 -8.72 0.76
CA LEU A 104 0.77 -9.61 0.43
C LEU A 104 -0.14 -9.05 -0.66
N MET A 105 -0.39 -7.74 -0.66
CA MET A 105 -1.28 -7.11 -1.64
C MET A 105 -0.60 -6.83 -2.97
N THR A 106 0.68 -6.42 -2.95
CA THR A 106 1.38 -5.89 -4.14
C THR A 106 2.16 -6.97 -4.88
N ALA A 107 2.88 -7.85 -4.17
CA ALA A 107 3.82 -8.77 -4.79
C ALA A 107 3.14 -9.78 -5.74
N PRO A 108 2.06 -10.49 -5.35
CA PRO A 108 1.43 -11.47 -6.25
C PRO A 108 0.92 -10.82 -7.54
N LYS A 109 0.37 -9.60 -7.45
CA LYS A 109 -0.27 -8.91 -8.58
C LYS A 109 0.76 -8.33 -9.54
N VAL A 110 1.81 -7.70 -9.02
CA VAL A 110 2.88 -7.13 -9.85
C VAL A 110 3.68 -8.25 -10.53
N VAL A 111 4.00 -9.33 -9.80
CA VAL A 111 4.71 -10.47 -10.38
C VAL A 111 3.85 -11.16 -11.44
N TYR A 112 2.56 -11.39 -11.18
CA TYR A 112 1.65 -11.97 -12.16
C TYR A 112 1.58 -11.11 -13.43
N MET A 113 1.37 -9.79 -13.27
CA MET A 113 1.33 -8.84 -14.39
C MET A 113 2.62 -8.87 -15.23
N MET A 114 3.80 -8.96 -14.60
CA MET A 114 5.07 -9.07 -15.32
C MET A 114 5.22 -10.37 -16.11
N LEU A 115 4.76 -11.48 -15.54
CA LEU A 115 4.90 -12.81 -16.15
C LEU A 115 3.92 -13.03 -17.29
N THR A 116 2.66 -12.59 -17.13
CA THR A 116 1.59 -12.87 -18.08
C THR A 116 1.27 -11.71 -19.01
N GLY A 117 1.83 -10.52 -18.77
CA GLY A 117 1.47 -9.29 -19.48
C GLY A 117 0.01 -8.89 -19.30
N THR A 118 -0.70 -9.44 -18.29
CA THR A 118 -2.14 -9.21 -18.10
C THR A 118 -2.40 -7.81 -17.55
N THR A 119 -3.28 -7.05 -18.22
CA THR A 119 -3.65 -5.66 -17.87
C THR A 119 -5.12 -5.51 -17.47
N GLY A 120 -5.70 -6.53 -16.81
CA GLY A 120 -7.09 -6.49 -16.33
C GLY A 120 -7.30 -5.45 -15.21
N PHE A 121 -8.56 -5.03 -14.97
CA PHE A 121 -8.89 -3.99 -13.99
C PHE A 121 -8.36 -4.33 -12.58
N LEU A 122 -8.46 -5.60 -12.18
CA LEU A 122 -7.92 -6.09 -10.91
C LEU A 122 -6.41 -5.85 -10.72
N TYR A 123 -5.64 -5.83 -11.81
CA TYR A 123 -4.16 -5.78 -11.80
C TYR A 123 -3.62 -4.40 -12.15
N SER A 124 -4.28 -3.66 -13.04
CA SER A 124 -3.79 -2.38 -13.58
C SER A 124 -3.60 -1.28 -12.53
N SER A 125 -4.26 -1.39 -11.38
CA SER A 125 -4.05 -0.46 -10.25
C SER A 125 -2.73 -0.74 -9.49
N TYR A 126 -2.18 -1.94 -9.60
CA TYR A 126 -0.98 -2.37 -8.87
C TYR A 126 0.26 -2.12 -9.72
N ASN A 127 1.03 -1.11 -9.33
CA ASN A 127 2.19 -0.67 -10.07
C ASN A 127 3.52 -1.03 -9.38
N LEU A 128 4.59 -0.92 -10.16
CA LEU A 128 5.96 -1.16 -9.72
C LEU A 128 6.40 -0.31 -8.52
N TRP A 129 5.85 0.89 -8.35
CA TRP A 129 6.22 1.80 -7.26
C TRP A 129 5.71 1.30 -5.91
N LEU A 130 4.48 0.75 -5.87
CA LEU A 130 3.95 0.12 -4.66
C LEU A 130 4.81 -1.07 -4.22
N PHE A 131 5.23 -1.90 -5.18
CA PHE A 131 6.09 -3.03 -4.90
C PHE A 131 7.51 -2.61 -4.49
N ALA A 132 8.15 -1.70 -5.23
CA ALA A 132 9.48 -1.21 -4.90
C ALA A 132 9.52 -0.53 -3.53
N GLY A 133 8.50 0.27 -3.20
CA GLY A 133 8.34 0.87 -1.89
C GLY A 133 8.34 -0.19 -0.78
N SER A 134 7.49 -1.21 -0.88
CA SER A 134 7.44 -2.28 0.13
C SER A 134 8.75 -3.04 0.27
N GLN A 135 9.47 -3.31 -0.83
CA GLN A 135 10.77 -3.99 -0.76
C GLN A 135 11.83 -3.16 -0.03
N ILE A 136 11.86 -1.84 -0.23
CA ILE A 136 12.82 -0.97 0.47
C ILE A 136 12.49 -0.90 1.96
N LEU A 137 11.21 -0.96 2.35
CA LEU A 137 10.82 -1.08 3.76
C LEU A 137 11.30 -2.40 4.34
N GLY A 138 11.14 -3.50 3.59
CA GLY A 138 11.68 -4.81 3.95
C GLY A 138 13.19 -4.79 4.16
N LEU A 139 13.93 -4.08 3.28
CA LEU A 139 15.37 -3.88 3.45
C LEU A 139 15.71 -3.04 4.69
N ALA A 140 14.93 -2.02 5.01
CA ALA A 140 15.12 -1.24 6.24
C ALA A 140 14.91 -2.11 7.50
N LEU A 141 13.85 -2.93 7.50
CA LEU A 141 13.58 -3.88 8.59
C LEU A 141 14.66 -4.95 8.70
N LEU A 142 15.16 -5.43 7.55
CA LEU A 142 16.26 -6.39 7.51
C LEU A 142 17.55 -5.78 8.06
N LEU A 143 17.88 -4.53 7.68
CA LEU A 143 19.02 -3.80 8.25
C LEU A 143 18.92 -3.75 9.78
N LYS A 144 17.72 -3.49 10.30
CA LYS A 144 17.46 -3.42 11.73
C LYS A 144 17.62 -4.76 12.47
N LEU A 145 17.55 -5.89 11.76
CA LEU A 145 17.87 -7.20 12.34
C LEU A 145 19.38 -7.44 12.47
N PHE A 146 20.18 -6.83 11.60
CA PHE A 146 21.63 -7.06 11.54
C PHE A 146 22.47 -5.96 12.18
N VAL A 147 21.91 -4.75 12.32
CA VAL A 147 22.60 -3.57 12.81
C VAL A 147 21.78 -2.94 13.92
N GLU A 148 22.44 -2.56 15.01
CA GLU A 148 21.84 -1.80 16.10
C GLU A 148 21.57 -0.35 15.67
N THR A 149 20.49 -0.15 14.91
CA THR A 149 20.12 1.15 14.30
C THR A 149 19.80 2.24 15.31
N GLU A 150 19.65 1.91 16.60
CA GLU A 150 19.33 2.86 17.66
C GLU A 150 20.59 3.38 18.38
N GLU A 151 21.67 2.59 18.42
CA GLU A 151 22.92 2.91 19.11
C GLU A 151 24.03 3.36 18.14
N ASP A 152 24.12 2.75 16.96
CA ASP A 152 25.07 3.16 15.92
C ASP A 152 24.53 4.35 15.12
N VAL A 153 25.31 5.44 15.10
CA VAL A 153 25.05 6.65 14.33
C VAL A 153 24.92 6.36 12.83
N ARG A 154 25.78 5.49 12.28
CA ARG A 154 25.73 5.17 10.83
C ARG A 154 24.50 4.32 10.51
N GLY A 155 24.27 3.27 11.28
CA GLY A 155 23.06 2.45 11.18
C GLY A 155 21.78 3.28 11.25
N TYR A 156 21.72 4.26 12.17
CA TYR A 156 20.58 5.17 12.31
C TYR A 156 20.30 5.97 11.03
N TYR A 157 21.31 6.61 10.44
CA TYR A 157 21.11 7.42 9.23
C TYR A 157 20.71 6.58 8.02
N ILE A 158 21.31 5.40 7.85
CA ILE A 158 20.97 4.50 6.74
C ILE A 158 19.53 4.00 6.90
N PHE A 159 19.14 3.56 8.11
CA PHE A 159 17.79 3.11 8.39
C PHE A 159 16.77 4.22 8.12
N ASN A 160 17.02 5.44 8.62
CA ASN A 160 16.12 6.58 8.43
C ASN A 160 15.97 6.94 6.95
N GLY A 161 17.09 6.97 6.21
CA GLY A 161 17.07 7.17 4.76
C GLY A 161 16.23 6.12 4.04
N LEU A 162 16.42 4.84 4.34
CA LEU A 162 15.64 3.75 3.74
C LEU A 162 14.15 3.85 4.03
N VAL A 163 13.77 4.13 5.28
CA VAL A 163 12.37 4.28 5.69
C VAL A 163 11.69 5.44 4.96
N ILE A 164 12.34 6.61 4.90
CA ILE A 164 11.80 7.79 4.21
C ILE A 164 11.66 7.51 2.71
N ILE A 165 12.73 7.02 2.06
CA ILE A 165 12.74 6.70 0.62
C ILE A 165 11.63 5.70 0.29
N SER A 166 11.53 4.63 1.09
CA SER A 166 10.53 3.59 0.91
C SER A 166 9.11 4.15 0.94
N TYR A 167 8.79 5.01 1.91
CA TYR A 167 7.47 5.63 1.99
C TYR A 167 7.18 6.62 0.88
N THR A 168 8.16 7.42 0.49
CA THR A 168 8.01 8.34 -0.64
C THR A 168 7.67 7.56 -1.91
N ILE A 169 8.41 6.49 -2.19
CA ILE A 169 8.18 5.62 -3.34
C ILE A 169 6.80 4.95 -3.25
N PHE A 170 6.45 4.41 -2.09
CA PHE A 170 5.15 3.77 -1.88
C PHE A 170 3.99 4.76 -2.08
N THR A 171 4.11 5.97 -1.55
CA THR A 171 3.11 7.04 -1.67
C THR A 171 2.95 7.50 -3.12
N ILE A 172 4.04 7.62 -3.87
CA ILE A 172 3.99 7.86 -5.33
C ILE A 172 3.21 6.73 -6.02
N GLY A 173 3.41 5.48 -5.61
CA GLY A 173 2.65 4.33 -6.08
C GLY A 173 1.16 4.44 -5.80
N ILE A 174 0.77 4.86 -4.59
CA ILE A 174 -0.64 5.10 -4.22
C ILE A 174 -1.26 6.18 -5.11
N TYR A 175 -0.55 7.29 -5.32
CA TYR A 175 -1.03 8.38 -6.18
C TYR A 175 -1.26 7.92 -7.62
N LYS A 176 -0.29 7.21 -8.21
CA LYS A 176 -0.41 6.66 -9.57
C LYS A 176 -1.55 5.65 -9.69
N ALA A 177 -1.66 4.74 -8.72
CA ALA A 177 -2.74 3.77 -8.67
C ALA A 177 -4.11 4.45 -8.61
N SER A 178 -4.25 5.46 -7.75
CA SER A 178 -5.49 6.24 -7.61
C SER A 178 -5.87 6.96 -8.91
N TYR A 179 -4.90 7.52 -9.63
CA TYR A 179 -5.14 8.15 -10.93
C TYR A 179 -5.68 7.15 -11.96
N VAL A 180 -5.07 5.96 -12.04
CA VAL A 180 -5.50 4.88 -12.92
C VAL A 180 -6.94 4.45 -12.61
N VAL A 181 -7.27 4.31 -11.32
CA VAL A 181 -8.64 3.96 -10.89
C VAL A 181 -9.66 5.01 -11.32
N VAL A 182 -9.36 6.30 -11.10
CA VAL A 182 -10.25 7.39 -11.52
C VAL A 182 -10.43 7.39 -13.04
N SER A 183 -9.38 7.06 -13.80
CA SER A 183 -9.47 6.97 -15.26
C SER A 183 -10.36 5.82 -15.75
N PHE A 184 -10.54 4.76 -14.94
CA PHE A 184 -11.49 3.68 -15.26
C PHE A 184 -12.95 4.01 -14.92
N LEU A 185 -13.19 4.98 -14.03
CA LEU A 185 -14.54 5.39 -13.59
C LEU A 185 -15.14 6.53 -14.41
N ARG A 186 -14.33 7.17 -15.27
CA ARG A 186 -14.78 8.19 -16.23
C ARG A 186 -15.09 7.56 -17.56
#